data_AF-A0A821F2U2-F1
#
_entry.id   AF-A0A821F2U2-F1
#
_cell.length_a   1.000
_cell.length_b   1.000
_cell.length_c   1.000
_cell.angle_alpha   90.00
_cell.angle_beta   90.00
_cell.angle_gamma   90.00
#
_symmetry.space_group_name_H-M   'P 1'
#
loop_
_entity.id
_entity.type
_entity.pdbx_description
1 polymer ?
#
loop_
_entity_poly.entity_id
_entity_poly.type
_entity_poly.pdbx_seq_one_letter_code
_entity_poly.pdbx_strand_id
1 'polypeptide(L)'
;MSPSVKKNQRNFRCSRKDAGCQSVIYISIDSNGYKGSNYAEHNHPPNYHHTKRLLVLQNVKDTVLLEPTPVTRIIEDEYIKNNLNNEDRSH
;
A
#
# COMPACT_ATOMS: atom_id res chain seq x y z
N MET A 1 12.69 -1.09 39.00
CA MET A 1 12.51 -0.45 37.67
C MET A 1 11.70 -1.38 36.81
N SER A 2 10.44 -1.06 36.52
CA SER A 2 9.57 -1.92 35.71
C SER A 2 9.97 -1.83 34.23
N PRO A 3 10.05 -2.95 33.50
CA PRO A 3 10.40 -2.94 32.09
C PRO A 3 9.31 -2.20 31.29
N SER A 4 9.73 -1.21 30.49
CA SER A 4 8.85 -0.54 29.53
C SER A 4 8.38 -1.56 28.49
N VAL A 5 7.13 -2.03 28.61
CA VAL A 5 6.47 -2.86 27.60
C VAL A 5 6.47 -2.06 26.29
N LYS A 6 7.24 -2.53 25.29
CA LYS A 6 7.20 -1.94 23.95
C LYS A 6 5.78 -2.12 23.41
N LYS A 7 5.07 -1.02 23.16
CA LYS A 7 3.74 -1.07 22.56
C LYS A 7 3.85 -1.66 21.16
N ASN A 8 3.17 -2.78 20.91
CA ASN A 8 3.15 -3.41 19.59
C ASN A 8 2.23 -2.64 18.62
N GLN A 9 2.72 -1.50 18.15
CA GLN A 9 2.00 -0.58 17.28
C GLN A 9 2.96 0.20 16.38
N ARG A 10 2.47 0.57 15.20
CA ARG A 10 3.07 1.56 14.30
C ARG A 10 2.32 2.88 14.41
N ASN A 11 3.05 3.98 14.34
CA ASN A 11 2.50 5.33 14.40
C ASN A 11 2.50 5.92 12.99
N PHE A 12 1.33 6.36 12.52
CA PHE A 12 1.20 7.09 11.26
C PHE A 12 0.94 8.56 11.58
N ARG A 13 1.87 9.41 11.14
CA ARG A 13 1.75 10.87 11.29
C ARG A 13 1.12 11.46 10.06
N CYS A 14 0.43 12.58 10.22
CA CYS A 14 -0.04 13.35 9.09
C CYS A 14 1.11 13.72 8.15
N SER A 15 0.86 13.64 6.84
CA SER A 15 1.82 14.04 5.80
C SER A 15 2.15 15.54 5.86
N ARG A 16 1.26 16.36 6.44
CA ARG A 16 1.43 17.81 6.63
C ARG A 16 2.14 18.18 7.95
N LYS A 17 2.99 17.28 8.47
CA LYS A 17 3.83 17.56 9.64
C LYS A 17 4.80 18.74 9.40
N ASP A 18 5.17 18.96 8.15
CA ASP A 18 5.96 20.10 7.67
C ASP A 18 5.22 21.43 7.88
N ALA A 19 3.89 21.43 7.73
CA ALA A 19 3.01 22.55 8.05
C ALA A 19 2.58 22.57 9.54
N GLY A 20 3.28 21.85 10.41
CA GLY A 20 3.05 21.83 11.85
C GLY A 20 1.92 20.91 12.33
N CYS A 21 1.30 20.11 11.46
CA CYS A 21 0.24 19.18 11.88
C CYS A 21 0.77 18.12 12.85
N GLN A 22 0.11 17.99 14.01
CA GLN A 22 0.50 17.05 15.08
C GLN A 22 -0.39 15.80 15.16
N SER A 23 -1.35 15.62 14.25
CA SER A 23 -2.24 14.45 14.24
C SER A 23 -1.47 13.15 13.97
N VAL A 24 -1.72 12.15 14.83
CA VAL A 24 -1.13 10.80 14.76
C VAL A 24 -2.19 9.74 15.03
N ILE A 25 -2.21 8.71 14.20
CA ILE A 25 -2.96 7.47 14.45
C ILE A 25 -2.03 6.31 14.78
N TYR A 26 -2.54 5.37 15.56
CA TYR A 26 -1.85 4.16 15.97
C TYR A 26 -2.49 2.95 15.32
N ILE A 27 -1.68 2.14 14.65
CA ILE A 27 -2.10 0.91 13.98
C ILE A 27 -1.40 -0.27 14.65
N SER A 28 -2.14 -1.34 14.90
CA SER A 28 -1.58 -2.61 15.38
C SER A 28 -0.59 -3.17 14.37
N ILE A 29 0.56 -3.67 14.82
CA ILE A 29 1.50 -4.33 13.89
C ILE A 29 0.93 -5.68 13.43
N ASP A 30 0.38 -6.46 14.36
CA ASP A 30 -0.07 -7.83 14.07
C ASP A 30 -1.31 -7.86 13.19
N SER A 31 -2.34 -7.10 13.57
CA SER A 31 -3.64 -7.13 12.89
C SER A 31 -3.77 -6.08 11.79
N ASN A 32 -2.78 -5.18 11.66
CA ASN A 32 -2.85 -4.00 10.81
C ASN A 32 -4.12 -3.14 11.02
N GLY A 33 -4.78 -3.29 12.18
CA GLY A 33 -6.03 -2.62 12.52
C GLY A 33 -5.83 -1.33 13.31
N TYR A 34 -6.82 -0.42 13.24
CA TYR A 34 -6.83 0.81 14.02
C TYR A 34 -6.84 0.54 15.53
N LYS A 35 -5.91 1.17 16.27
CA LYS A 35 -5.82 1.07 17.73
C LYS A 35 -6.23 2.36 18.45
N GLY A 36 -6.10 3.52 17.80
CA GLY A 36 -6.41 4.81 18.42
C GLY A 36 -5.70 5.97 17.75
N SER A 37 -5.79 7.15 18.37
CA SER A 37 -5.08 8.36 17.94
C SER A 37 -4.56 9.15 19.15
N ASN A 38 -3.78 10.19 18.89
CA ASN A 38 -3.41 11.17 19.92
C ASN A 38 -4.47 12.26 20.14
N TYR A 39 -5.64 12.14 19.51
CA TYR A 39 -6.75 13.11 19.56
C TYR A 39 -6.38 14.55 19.13
N ALA A 40 -5.21 14.76 18.52
CA ALA A 40 -4.86 16.07 17.98
C ALA A 40 -5.64 16.32 16.68
N GLU A 41 -6.27 17.48 16.58
CA GLU A 41 -6.98 17.89 15.38
C GLU A 41 -6.02 18.22 14.23
N HIS A 42 -6.52 18.10 13.00
CA HIS A 42 -5.80 18.57 11.83
C HIS A 42 -5.91 20.09 11.72
N ASN A 43 -4.78 20.77 11.55
CA ASN A 43 -4.70 22.22 11.33
C ASN A 43 -4.80 22.61 9.84
N HIS A 44 -5.28 21.69 9.00
CA HIS A 44 -5.38 21.90 7.56
C HIS A 44 -6.58 21.12 7.01
N PRO A 45 -7.16 21.55 5.87
CA PRO A 45 -8.21 20.80 5.21
C PRO A 45 -7.68 19.48 4.63
N PRO A 46 -8.53 18.47 4.41
CA PRO A 46 -8.18 17.28 3.65
C PRO A 46 -7.78 17.61 2.21
N ASN A 47 -6.82 16.87 1.66
CA ASN A 47 -6.44 16.99 0.25
C ASN A 47 -7.12 15.89 -0.59
N TYR A 48 -8.35 16.14 -1.02
CA TYR A 48 -9.15 15.17 -1.78
C TYR A 48 -8.53 14.80 -3.13
N HIS A 49 -7.83 15.72 -3.79
CA HIS A 49 -7.17 15.43 -5.07
C HIS A 49 -6.05 14.39 -4.88
N HIS A 50 -5.23 14.56 -3.84
CA HIS A 50 -4.19 13.59 -3.51
C HIS A 50 -4.78 12.21 -3.18
N THR A 51 -5.85 12.17 -2.37
CA THR A 51 -6.55 10.92 -2.05
C THR A 51 -7.08 10.22 -3.31
N LYS A 52 -7.74 10.94 -4.22
CA LYS A 52 -8.24 10.38 -5.49
C LYS A 52 -7.10 9.81 -6.33
N ARG A 53 -5.98 10.53 -6.44
CA ARG A 53 -4.79 10.04 -7.18
C ARG A 53 -4.25 8.75 -6.57
N LEU A 54 -4.16 8.64 -5.24
CA LEU A 54 -3.70 7.43 -4.58
C LEU A 54 -4.65 6.25 -4.81
N LEU A 55 -5.97 6.48 -4.79
CA LEU A 55 -6.95 5.44 -5.11
C LEU A 55 -6.80 4.90 -6.53
N VAL A 56 -6.61 5.79 -7.52
CA VAL A 56 -6.36 5.37 -8.91
C VAL A 56 -5.09 4.51 -9.00
N LEU A 57 -4.00 4.94 -8.36
CA LEU A 57 -2.74 4.17 -8.35
C LEU A 57 -2.90 2.81 -7.65
N GLN A 58 -3.69 2.74 -6.59
CA GLN A 58 -3.98 1.47 -5.92
C GLN A 58 -4.76 0.53 -6.83
N ASN A 59 -5.82 1.02 -7.48
CA ASN A 59 -6.61 0.21 -8.41
C ASN A 59 -5.76 -0.32 -9.57
N VAL A 60 -4.88 0.50 -10.14
CA VAL A 60 -3.95 0.06 -11.20
C VAL A 60 -3.05 -1.07 -10.71
N LYS A 61 -2.51 -0.98 -9.49
CA LYS A 61 -1.69 -2.04 -8.91
C LYS A 61 -2.49 -3.32 -8.73
N ASP A 62 -3.70 -3.22 -8.20
CA ASP A 62 -4.56 -4.38 -7.96
C ASP A 62 -4.93 -5.06 -9.29
N THR A 63 -5.23 -4.29 -10.34
CA THR A 63 -5.48 -4.82 -11.69
C THR A 63 -4.25 -5.51 -12.26
N VAL A 64 -3.06 -4.90 -12.19
CA VAL A 64 -1.82 -5.51 -12.71
C VAL A 64 -1.47 -6.82 -12.00
N LEU A 65 -1.84 -6.96 -10.72
CA LEU A 65 -1.63 -8.21 -9.97
C LEU A 65 -2.64 -9.30 -10.33
N LEU A 66 -3.83 -8.95 -10.81
CA LEU A 66 -4.91 -9.89 -11.11
C LEU A 66 -4.97 -10.30 -12.58
N GLU A 67 -4.62 -9.38 -13.48
CA GLU A 67 -4.70 -9.60 -14.92
C GLU A 67 -3.31 -9.74 -15.53
N PRO A 68 -3.11 -10.72 -16.45
CA PRO A 68 -1.88 -10.77 -17.21
C PRO A 68 -1.77 -9.50 -18.04
N THR A 69 -0.65 -8.79 -17.84
CA THR A 69 -0.28 -7.64 -18.65
C THR A 69 -0.32 -7.97 -20.15
N PRO A 70 -0.47 -6.96 -21.03
CA PRO A 70 -0.41 -7.19 -22.47
C PRO A 70 0.87 -7.93 -22.91
N VAL A 71 2.01 -7.62 -22.28
CA VAL A 71 3.29 -8.28 -22.58
C VAL A 71 3.27 -9.74 -22.15
N THR A 72 2.78 -10.05 -20.94
CA THR A 72 2.68 -11.44 -20.49
C THR A 72 1.69 -12.25 -21.33
N ARG A 73 0.59 -11.64 -21.79
CA ARG A 73 -0.34 -12.27 -22.74
C ARG A 73 0.34 -12.61 -24.06
N ILE A 74 1.07 -11.67 -24.65
CA ILE A 74 1.81 -11.91 -25.91
C ILE A 74 2.83 -13.05 -25.76
N ILE A 75 3.55 -13.09 -24.62
CA ILE A 75 4.49 -14.18 -24.33
C ILE A 75 3.75 -15.51 -24.21
N GLU A 76 2.63 -15.57 -23.49
CA GLU A 76 1.80 -16.78 -23.37
C GLU A 76 1.29 -17.26 -24.73
N ASP A 77 0.76 -16.35 -25.55
CA ASP A 77 0.26 -16.65 -26.89
C ASP A 77 1.36 -17.21 -27.81
N GLU A 78 2.56 -16.62 -27.79
CA GLU A 78 3.69 -17.12 -28.59
C GLU A 78 4.20 -18.48 -28.08
N TYR A 79 4.21 -18.73 -26.76
CA TYR A 79 4.56 -20.06 -26.23
C TYR A 79 3.56 -21.13 -26.71
N ILE A 80 2.26 -20.84 -26.60
CA ILE A 80 1.18 -21.74 -27.04
C ILE A 80 1.31 -22.02 -28.54
N LYS A 81 1.50 -20.98 -29.36
CA LYS A 81 1.64 -21.08 -30.82
C LYS A 81 2.84 -21.94 -31.25
N ASN A 82 3.91 -21.93 -30.47
CA ASN A 82 5.13 -22.70 -30.75
C ASN A 82 5.16 -24.06 -30.03
N ASN A 83 4.06 -24.49 -29.37
CA ASN A 83 3.99 -25.71 -28.54
C ASN A 83 5.08 -25.77 -27.45
N LEU A 84 5.48 -24.62 -26.92
CA LEU A 84 6.46 -24.50 -25.83
C LEU A 84 5.75 -24.51 -24.48
N ASN A 85 6.38 -25.12 -23.48
CA ASN A 85 5.85 -25.24 -22.12
C ASN A 85 6.61 -24.32 -21.16
N ASN A 86 6.05 -24.10 -19.96
CA ASN A 86 6.64 -23.20 -18.96
C ASN A 86 8.07 -23.60 -18.50
N GLU A 87 8.50 -24.83 -18.77
CA GLU A 87 9.87 -25.29 -18.50
C GLU A 87 10.90 -24.65 -19.45
N ASP A 88 10.48 -24.20 -20.64
CA ASP A 88 11.32 -23.50 -21.63
C ASP A 88 11.53 -22.01 -21.29
N ARG A 89 10.99 -21.51 -20.17
CA ARG A 89 11.18 -20.12 -19.71
C ARG A 89 12.54 -19.85 -19.04
N SER A 90 13.38 -20.88 -18.86
CA SER A 90 14.55 -20.84 -17.96
C SER A 90 15.92 -20.75 -18.64
N HIS A 91 16.02 -20.18 -19.84
CA HIS A 91 17.30 -19.93 -20.52
C HIS A 91 17.52 -18.46 -20.86
#